data_AF-A0A078L5B1-F1
#
_entry.id   AF-A0A078L5B1-F1
#
_cell.length_a   1.000
_cell.length_b   1.000
_cell.length_c   1.000
_cell.angle_alpha   90.00
_cell.angle_beta   90.00
_cell.angle_gamma   90.00
#
_symmetry.space_group_name_H-M   'P 1'
#
loop_
_entity.id
_entity.type
_entity.pdbx_description
1 polymer ?
#
loop_
_entity_poly.entity_id
_entity_poly.type
_entity_poly.pdbx_seq_one_letter_code
_entity_poly.pdbx_strand_id
1 'polypeptide(L)'
;MLTSKAVFPFFSSSKKLANSKGINLAKWKFTTFTRYGMETTLSEYRLAASSSLNGNIIRIIFPKAYDHHAAQTHIKSIIKPFKDCLVIGTTPSKRLKKDYLISIEPGHNFCFAIDKDGLIKDLISKRPNTDKKPLATRARVPDPRYGDYAARIRIFAPRFSQSIDEDINKASQASSPLFLHIIPFQHELGINQSTYSSNAKLIIEQNSPYSLMSTIHPEYGYYLRSSNCNHAVEGAVFGMESVNDSENANYDLSCQEVAIKIGAKFALSKNEYMELIEFLGLSSGIEPGKANQEEYLPLFTC
;
A
#
# COMPACT_ATOMS: atom_id res chain seq x y z
N MET A 1 38.92 -1.87 13.25
CA MET A 1 37.69 -1.79 14.05
C MET A 1 37.35 -0.31 14.25
N LEU A 2 36.42 0.23 13.46
CA LEU A 2 35.88 1.59 13.62
C LEU A 2 34.36 1.46 13.58
N THR A 3 33.75 1.58 14.75
CA THR A 3 32.30 1.56 14.95
C THR A 3 31.71 2.88 14.45
N SER A 4 31.02 2.83 13.30
CA SER A 4 30.20 3.92 12.80
C SER A 4 28.93 4.02 13.66
N LYS A 5 28.94 4.94 14.64
CA LYS A 5 27.70 5.42 15.27
C LYS A 5 27.00 6.35 14.29
N ALA A 6 25.85 5.92 13.79
CA ALA A 6 24.96 6.77 13.00
C ALA A 6 24.55 7.98 13.85
N VAL A 7 24.88 9.17 13.37
CA VAL A 7 24.49 10.45 13.96
C VAL A 7 23.07 10.77 13.50
N PHE A 8 22.10 10.63 14.39
CA PHE A 8 20.72 11.10 14.18
C PHE A 8 20.63 12.60 14.53
N PRO A 9 20.06 13.47 13.67
CA PRO A 9 19.87 14.87 14.02
C PRO A 9 18.53 15.11 14.74
N PHE A 10 18.64 15.82 15.87
CA PHE A 10 17.66 16.69 16.57
C PHE A 10 16.22 16.21 16.81
N PHE A 11 15.91 16.00 18.10
CA PHE A 11 14.58 15.69 18.66
C PHE A 11 13.74 16.96 18.90
N SER A 12 12.47 16.92 18.53
CA SER A 12 11.45 17.89 18.96
C SER A 12 10.15 17.17 19.30
N SER A 13 9.49 17.65 20.37
CA SER A 13 8.48 16.98 21.18
C SER A 13 7.08 16.85 20.54
N SER A 14 6.55 15.62 20.46
CA SER A 14 5.21 15.31 19.91
C SER A 14 4.19 14.91 21.01
N LYS A 15 3.96 15.78 22.00
CA LYS A 15 2.94 15.55 23.07
C LYS A 15 1.51 16.01 22.74
N LYS A 16 1.27 16.78 21.67
CA LYS A 16 -0.03 17.47 21.46
C LYS A 16 -1.12 16.68 20.71
N LEU A 17 -0.83 15.59 20.02
CA LEU A 17 -1.81 14.93 19.13
C LEU A 17 -2.64 13.81 19.79
N ALA A 18 -2.26 13.31 20.97
CA ALA A 18 -2.79 12.04 21.48
C ALA A 18 -3.86 12.10 22.55
N ASN A 19 -4.00 13.23 23.26
CA ASN A 19 -4.96 13.31 24.35
C ASN A 19 -6.43 13.32 23.89
N SER A 20 -6.70 13.51 22.59
CA SER A 20 -8.08 13.56 22.06
C SER A 20 -8.67 12.21 21.64
N LYS A 21 -7.89 11.12 21.62
CA LYS A 21 -8.35 9.79 21.13
C LYS A 21 -8.24 8.64 22.14
N GLY A 22 -7.84 8.91 23.39
CA GLY A 22 -7.64 7.83 24.39
C GLY A 22 -6.50 6.86 24.05
N ILE A 23 -5.62 7.23 23.11
CA ILE A 23 -4.47 6.40 22.70
C ILE A 23 -3.36 6.59 23.73
N ASN A 24 -2.98 5.52 24.41
CA ASN A 24 -1.87 5.54 25.36
C ASN A 24 -0.53 5.62 24.59
N LEU A 25 -0.02 6.84 24.39
CA LEU A 25 1.27 7.09 23.73
C LEU A 25 2.46 6.37 24.38
N ALA A 26 2.39 6.06 25.69
CA ALA A 26 3.49 5.40 26.38
C ALA A 26 3.73 3.97 25.86
N LYS A 27 2.78 3.40 25.12
CA LYS A 27 2.86 2.06 24.52
C LYS A 27 3.75 2.00 23.28
N TRP A 28 3.90 3.11 22.53
CA TRP A 28 4.51 3.10 21.21
C TRP A 28 5.89 3.75 21.19
N LYS A 29 6.86 3.06 20.58
CA LYS A 29 8.12 3.70 20.17
C LYS A 29 7.88 4.40 18.84
N PHE A 30 7.92 5.74 18.87
CA PHE A 30 7.82 6.55 17.67
C PHE A 30 8.79 7.73 17.73
N THR A 31 9.18 8.21 16.54
CA THR A 31 10.00 9.40 16.37
C THR A 31 9.34 10.29 15.32
N THR A 32 9.14 11.55 15.65
CA THR A 32 8.63 12.57 14.71
C THR A 32 9.74 13.58 14.42
N PHE A 33 9.93 13.92 13.15
CA PHE A 33 10.89 14.92 12.72
C PHE A 33 10.42 15.62 11.44
N THR A 34 10.98 16.80 11.18
CA THR A 34 10.66 17.59 10.00
C THR A 34 11.93 17.85 9.20
N ARG A 35 11.88 17.61 7.89
CA ARG A 35 12.97 17.93 6.96
C ARG A 35 12.40 18.35 5.63
N TYR A 36 12.94 19.41 5.03
CA TYR A 36 12.41 20.03 3.80
C TYR A 36 10.90 20.35 3.87
N GLY A 37 10.39 20.70 5.06
CA GLY A 37 8.97 20.97 5.28
C GLY A 37 8.05 19.75 5.34
N MET A 38 8.58 18.53 5.17
CA MET A 38 7.82 17.29 5.34
C MET A 38 7.85 16.83 6.80
N GLU A 39 6.69 16.63 7.41
CA GLU A 39 6.55 16.00 8.72
C GLU A 39 6.59 14.49 8.54
N THR A 40 7.53 13.84 9.23
CA THR A 40 7.71 12.38 9.19
C THR A 40 7.54 11.80 10.58
N THR A 41 6.69 10.79 10.71
CA THR A 41 6.52 9.99 11.92
C THR A 41 6.89 8.55 11.61
N LEU A 42 7.90 8.03 12.29
CA LEU A 42 8.32 6.64 12.24
C LEU A 42 7.83 5.95 13.51
N SER A 43 7.19 4.79 13.37
CA SER A 43 6.74 3.95 14.47
C SER A 43 7.11 2.49 14.25
N GLU A 44 7.44 1.79 15.32
CA GLU A 44 7.79 0.37 15.31
C GLU A 44 6.62 -0.52 15.75
N TYR A 45 6.54 -1.73 15.21
CA TYR A 45 5.66 -2.80 15.68
C TYR A 45 6.39 -4.15 15.72
N ARG A 46 5.96 -5.02 16.64
CA ARG A 46 6.57 -6.35 16.82
C ARG A 46 6.13 -7.31 15.72
N LEU A 47 7.07 -8.09 15.21
CA LEU A 47 6.82 -9.08 14.17
C LEU A 47 6.54 -10.47 14.78
N ALA A 48 5.68 -11.26 14.13
CA ALA A 48 5.17 -12.53 14.66
C ALA A 48 6.26 -13.56 14.94
N ALA A 49 7.34 -13.52 14.18
CA ALA A 49 8.37 -14.55 14.21
C ALA A 49 9.69 -14.13 14.87
N SER A 50 9.81 -12.91 15.40
CA SER A 50 11.10 -12.39 15.89
C SER A 50 10.96 -11.51 17.13
N SER A 51 11.75 -11.83 18.16
CA SER A 51 11.87 -10.98 19.36
C SER A 51 12.91 -9.87 19.19
N SER A 52 13.79 -9.96 18.19
CA SER A 52 14.89 -9.02 17.99
C SER A 52 14.66 -8.02 16.85
N LEU A 53 13.75 -8.29 15.92
CA LEU A 53 13.44 -7.39 14.81
C LEU A 53 12.01 -6.84 14.89
N ASN A 54 11.86 -5.58 14.49
CA ASN A 54 10.59 -4.88 14.40
C ASN A 54 10.28 -4.52 12.95
N GLY A 55 9.00 -4.53 12.61
CA GLY A 55 8.48 -3.85 11.44
C GLY A 55 8.39 -2.36 11.73
N ASN A 56 8.42 -1.55 10.68
CA ASN A 56 8.28 -0.11 10.79
C ASN A 56 7.13 0.39 9.93
N ILE A 57 6.48 1.45 10.39
CA ILE A 57 5.54 2.24 9.58
C ILE A 57 6.00 3.68 9.63
N ILE A 58 6.19 4.25 8.46
CA ILE A 58 6.58 5.65 8.29
C ILE A 58 5.41 6.39 7.66
N ARG A 59 4.94 7.42 8.34
CA ARG A 59 3.95 8.37 7.82
C ARG A 59 4.65 9.66 7.42
N ILE A 60 4.41 10.12 6.20
CA ILE A 60 5.03 11.31 5.63
C ILE A 60 3.93 12.26 5.17
N ILE A 61 3.87 13.45 5.76
CA ILE A 61 2.99 14.53 5.32
C ILE A 61 3.78 15.48 4.45
N PHE A 62 3.32 15.69 3.22
CA PHE A 62 3.90 16.67 2.30
C PHE A 62 3.37 18.08 2.59
N PRO A 63 4.22 19.12 2.49
CA PRO A 63 3.75 20.49 2.57
C PRO A 63 2.93 20.85 1.31
N LYS A 64 2.02 21.83 1.43
CA LYS A 64 1.14 22.26 0.32
C LYS A 64 1.91 22.75 -0.90
N ALA A 65 3.07 23.37 -0.69
CA ALA A 65 4.04 23.72 -1.71
C ALA A 65 5.33 22.96 -1.39
N TYR A 66 5.74 22.06 -2.27
CA TYR A 66 6.91 21.21 -2.05
C TYR A 66 7.74 21.11 -3.32
N ASP A 67 9.03 20.87 -3.14
CA ASP A 67 9.96 20.54 -4.21
C ASP A 67 10.00 19.02 -4.40
N HIS A 68 9.71 18.56 -5.62
CA HIS A 68 9.75 17.14 -5.99
C HIS A 68 11.11 16.50 -5.69
N HIS A 69 12.21 17.21 -5.96
CA HIS A 69 13.54 16.68 -5.73
C HIS A 69 13.85 16.53 -4.24
N ALA A 70 13.40 17.50 -3.43
CA ALA A 70 13.49 17.41 -1.97
C ALA A 70 12.68 16.24 -1.40
N ALA A 71 11.47 15.98 -1.92
CA ALA A 71 10.64 14.85 -1.53
C ALA A 71 11.31 13.50 -1.83
N GLN A 72 11.84 13.35 -3.05
CA GLN A 72 12.59 12.15 -3.46
C GLN A 72 13.82 11.92 -2.58
N THR A 73 14.60 12.98 -2.37
CA THR A 73 15.81 12.92 -1.54
C THR A 73 15.49 12.55 -0.10
N HIS A 74 14.45 13.15 0.47
CA HIS A 74 14.00 12.87 1.84
C HIS A 74 13.59 11.40 2.00
N ILE A 75 12.67 10.92 1.15
CA ILE A 75 12.15 9.55 1.23
C ILE A 75 13.27 8.54 1.01
N LYS A 76 14.11 8.71 -0.02
CA LYS A 76 15.27 7.84 -0.25
C LYS A 76 16.23 7.84 0.94
N SER A 77 16.45 8.99 1.58
CA SER A 77 17.31 9.07 2.78
C SER A 77 16.72 8.36 4.00
N ILE A 78 15.40 8.34 4.13
CA ILE A 78 14.69 7.66 5.23
C ILE A 78 14.71 6.15 5.04
N ILE A 79 14.51 5.66 3.83
CA ILE A 79 14.41 4.22 3.57
C ILE A 79 15.78 3.53 3.43
N LYS A 80 16.82 4.26 3.01
CA LYS A 80 18.17 3.72 2.78
C LYS A 80 18.76 2.92 3.96
N PRO A 81 18.54 3.28 5.24
CA PRO A 81 19.02 2.48 6.38
C PRO A 81 18.35 1.10 6.51
N PHE A 82 17.16 0.91 5.93
CA PHE A 82 16.39 -0.35 6.01
C PHE A 82 16.81 -1.33 4.93
N LYS A 83 17.97 -1.93 5.13
CA LYS A 83 18.54 -2.96 4.25
C LYS A 83 17.81 -4.28 4.38
N ASP A 84 17.82 -5.06 3.31
CA ASP A 84 17.19 -6.40 3.23
C ASP A 84 15.72 -6.36 3.69
N CYS A 85 14.97 -5.38 3.18
CA CYS A 85 13.58 -5.15 3.55
C CYS A 85 12.65 -5.11 2.33
N LEU A 86 11.43 -5.59 2.53
CA LEU A 86 10.28 -5.25 1.72
C LEU A 86 9.74 -3.88 2.17
N VAL A 87 9.44 -3.00 1.22
CA VAL A 87 8.72 -1.76 1.46
C VAL A 87 7.40 -1.77 0.71
N ILE A 88 6.31 -1.42 1.40
CA ILE A 88 4.98 -1.22 0.82
C ILE A 88 4.59 0.24 1.02
N GLY A 89 4.55 0.99 -0.07
CA GLY A 89 4.11 2.37 -0.10
C GLY A 89 2.62 2.49 -0.38
N THR A 90 1.96 3.37 0.37
CA THR A 90 0.51 3.57 0.32
C THR A 90 0.16 5.04 0.38
N THR A 91 -0.53 5.52 -0.65
CA THR A 91 -1.31 6.76 -0.62
C THR A 91 -2.78 6.38 -0.41
N PRO A 92 -3.41 6.72 0.73
CA PRO A 92 -4.77 6.31 1.02
C PRO A 92 -5.79 6.82 0.00
N SER A 93 -6.79 5.99 -0.28
CA SER A 93 -8.01 6.42 -0.98
C SER A 93 -8.84 7.27 -0.02
N LYS A 94 -9.40 8.39 -0.51
CA LYS A 94 -10.11 9.35 0.35
C LYS A 94 -11.50 9.63 -0.19
N ARG A 95 -12.50 9.57 0.69
CA ARG A 95 -13.84 10.05 0.34
C ARG A 95 -13.89 11.57 0.30
N LEU A 96 -14.39 12.08 -0.80
CA LEU A 96 -14.75 13.47 -0.99
C LEU A 96 -16.21 13.66 -0.55
N LYS A 97 -16.61 14.91 -0.34
CA LYS A 97 -18.01 15.22 0.00
C LYS A 97 -18.93 14.82 -1.17
N LYS A 98 -20.22 14.59 -0.88
CA LYS A 98 -21.22 14.18 -1.89
C LYS A 98 -21.36 15.16 -3.06
N ASP A 99 -20.96 16.41 -2.88
CA ASP A 99 -21.10 17.46 -3.90
C ASP A 99 -20.06 17.39 -5.03
N TYR A 100 -19.11 16.45 -4.95
CA TYR A 100 -18.10 16.24 -5.99
C TYR A 100 -18.59 15.24 -7.06
N LEU A 101 -18.26 15.50 -8.33
CA LEU A 101 -18.57 14.60 -9.46
C LEU A 101 -18.00 13.18 -9.28
N ILE A 102 -16.91 13.05 -8.50
CA ILE A 102 -16.30 11.78 -8.12
C ILE A 102 -16.17 11.81 -6.59
N SER A 103 -16.88 10.93 -5.89
CA SER A 103 -16.93 10.92 -4.43
C SER A 103 -15.73 10.23 -3.77
N ILE A 104 -14.81 9.63 -4.54
CA ILE A 104 -13.57 9.03 -4.02
C ILE A 104 -12.34 9.51 -4.82
N GLU A 105 -11.39 10.14 -4.12
CA GLU A 105 -10.03 10.36 -4.58
C GLU A 105 -9.29 9.01 -4.57
N PRO A 106 -8.83 8.51 -5.74
CA PRO A 106 -8.21 7.19 -5.82
C PRO A 106 -6.87 7.19 -5.08
N GLY A 107 -6.67 6.20 -4.21
CA GLY A 107 -5.38 5.93 -3.61
C GLY A 107 -4.43 5.21 -4.57
N HIS A 108 -3.26 4.84 -4.05
CA HIS A 108 -2.32 3.99 -4.77
C HIS A 108 -1.46 3.17 -3.81
N ASN A 109 -1.19 1.93 -4.19
CA ASN A 109 -0.22 1.06 -3.53
C ASN A 109 0.93 0.73 -4.48
N PHE A 110 2.13 0.65 -3.93
CA PHE A 110 3.31 0.16 -4.63
C PHE A 110 4.20 -0.58 -3.64
N CYS A 111 5.06 -1.46 -4.11
CA CYS A 111 6.05 -2.12 -3.25
C CYS A 111 7.38 -2.31 -3.98
N PHE A 112 8.46 -2.44 -3.22
CA PHE A 112 9.80 -2.70 -3.74
C PHE A 112 10.65 -3.37 -2.67
N ALA A 113 11.74 -4.00 -3.08
CA ALA A 113 12.77 -4.51 -2.19
C ALA A 113 13.86 -3.46 -1.99
N ILE A 114 14.48 -3.45 -0.80
CA ILE A 114 15.75 -2.79 -0.53
C ILE A 114 16.77 -3.89 -0.26
N ASP A 115 17.86 -3.92 -1.01
CA ASP A 115 18.92 -4.91 -0.83
C ASP A 115 19.87 -4.56 0.32
N LYS A 116 20.83 -5.46 0.58
CA LYS A 116 21.91 -5.30 1.58
C LYS A 116 22.75 -4.02 1.43
N ASP A 117 22.80 -3.45 0.23
CA ASP A 117 23.55 -2.24 -0.08
C ASP A 117 22.69 -0.97 0.12
N GLY A 118 21.41 -1.15 0.44
CA GLY A 118 20.44 -0.06 0.61
C GLY A 118 19.89 0.45 -0.73
N LEU A 119 19.99 -0.36 -1.80
CA LEU A 119 19.50 -0.02 -3.13
C LEU A 119 18.09 -0.59 -3.35
N ILE A 120 17.27 0.19 -4.04
CA ILE A 120 15.91 -0.21 -4.40
C ILE A 120 15.94 -1.17 -5.58
N LYS A 121 15.20 -2.26 -5.48
CA LYS A 121 15.09 -3.35 -6.46
C LYS A 121 13.63 -3.74 -6.67
N ASP A 122 13.33 -4.28 -7.84
CA ASP A 122 12.09 -5.02 -8.13
C ASP A 122 10.79 -4.26 -7.78
N LEU A 123 10.71 -2.99 -8.22
CA LEU A 123 9.55 -2.15 -7.97
C LEU A 123 8.30 -2.67 -8.69
N ILE A 124 7.21 -2.78 -7.93
CA ILE A 124 5.86 -3.04 -8.43
C ILE A 124 4.96 -1.86 -8.13
N SER A 125 4.52 -1.20 -9.19
CA SER A 125 3.59 -0.08 -9.13
C SER A 125 2.71 -0.08 -10.39
N LYS A 126 1.53 -0.70 -10.28
CA LYS A 126 0.63 -0.93 -11.42
C LYS A 126 -0.38 0.21 -11.55
N ARG A 127 -0.44 0.85 -12.71
CA ARG A 127 -1.36 1.95 -13.06
C ARG A 127 -2.08 1.66 -14.38
N PRO A 128 -3.21 2.32 -14.68
CA PRO A 128 -3.79 2.27 -16.02
C PRO A 128 -2.90 3.07 -16.99
N ASN A 129 -2.70 2.55 -18.20
CA ASN A 129 -2.15 3.32 -19.31
C ASN A 129 -3.28 4.15 -19.95
N THR A 130 -3.43 5.39 -19.52
CA THR A 130 -4.48 6.31 -20.01
C THR A 130 -4.13 7.02 -21.31
N ASP A 131 -2.88 6.95 -21.76
CA ASP A 131 -2.43 7.54 -23.03
C ASP A 131 -2.92 6.72 -24.23
N LYS A 132 -3.31 5.46 -23.98
CA LYS A 132 -3.90 4.56 -24.96
C LYS A 132 -5.42 4.47 -24.78
N LYS A 133 -6.11 4.16 -25.88
CA LYS A 133 -7.56 3.88 -25.86
C LYS A 133 -7.84 2.71 -24.88
N PRO A 134 -8.97 2.73 -24.14
CA PRO A 134 -9.40 1.58 -23.35
C PRO A 134 -9.45 0.31 -24.19
N LEU A 135 -9.01 -0.80 -23.61
CA LEU A 135 -9.11 -2.14 -24.20
C LEU A 135 -10.57 -2.60 -24.28
N ALA A 136 -11.37 -2.25 -23.27
CA ALA A 136 -12.78 -2.61 -23.20
C ALA A 136 -13.53 -1.69 -22.24
N THR A 137 -14.86 -1.79 -22.26
CA THR A 137 -15.75 -1.20 -21.24
C THR A 137 -16.63 -2.31 -20.67
N ARG A 138 -16.53 -2.59 -19.37
CA ARG A 138 -17.25 -3.69 -18.70
C ARG A 138 -18.22 -3.16 -17.66
N ALA A 139 -19.29 -3.91 -17.42
CA ALA A 139 -20.18 -3.66 -16.29
C ALA A 139 -19.41 -3.89 -14.98
N ARG A 140 -19.54 -2.96 -14.04
CA ARG A 140 -18.93 -3.06 -12.71
C ARG A 140 -19.80 -3.96 -11.82
N VAL A 141 -19.18 -4.70 -10.92
CA VAL A 141 -19.91 -5.35 -9.81
C VAL A 141 -20.58 -4.27 -8.95
N PRO A 142 -21.89 -4.35 -8.69
CA PRO A 142 -22.58 -3.39 -7.82
C PRO A 142 -21.93 -3.35 -6.44
N ASP A 143 -21.56 -2.15 -5.98
CA ASP A 143 -21.03 -1.94 -4.64
C ASP A 143 -21.52 -0.57 -4.16
N PRO A 144 -22.28 -0.51 -3.05
CA PRO A 144 -22.82 0.73 -2.49
C PRO A 144 -21.76 1.79 -2.19
N ARG A 145 -20.51 1.39 -1.94
CA ARG A 145 -19.38 2.31 -1.69
C ARG A 145 -19.07 3.19 -2.91
N TYR A 146 -19.48 2.77 -4.09
CA TYR A 146 -19.26 3.45 -5.36
C TYR A 146 -20.60 3.80 -6.03
N GLY A 147 -21.65 4.10 -5.24
CA GLY A 147 -22.99 4.37 -5.75
C GLY A 147 -23.06 5.49 -6.81
N ASP A 148 -22.20 6.50 -6.69
CA ASP A 148 -22.13 7.62 -7.64
C ASP A 148 -21.23 7.34 -8.86
N TYR A 149 -20.54 6.19 -8.88
CA TYR A 149 -19.71 5.80 -10.02
C TYR A 149 -20.53 5.20 -11.14
N ALA A 150 -20.08 5.42 -12.38
CA ALA A 150 -20.68 4.80 -13.55
C ALA A 150 -20.81 3.27 -13.39
N ALA A 151 -21.96 2.73 -13.78
CA ALA A 151 -22.22 1.28 -13.77
C ALA A 151 -21.30 0.49 -14.72
N ARG A 152 -20.60 1.18 -15.62
CA ARG A 152 -19.59 0.61 -16.52
C ARG A 152 -18.26 1.32 -16.33
N ILE A 153 -17.17 0.54 -16.30
CA ILE A 153 -15.81 1.04 -16.18
C ILE A 153 -14.98 0.70 -17.40
N ARG A 154 -13.97 1.52 -17.66
CA ARG A 154 -12.98 1.31 -18.72
C ARG A 154 -11.87 0.39 -18.22
N ILE A 155 -11.49 -0.56 -19.05
CA ILE A 155 -10.36 -1.46 -18.85
C ILE A 155 -9.20 -0.93 -19.68
N PHE A 156 -8.03 -0.77 -19.07
CA PHE A 156 -6.84 -0.23 -19.72
C PHE A 156 -5.76 -1.29 -19.84
N ALA A 157 -4.84 -1.12 -20.78
CA ALA A 157 -3.54 -1.79 -20.68
C ALA A 157 -2.86 -1.33 -19.38
N PRO A 158 -2.13 -2.21 -18.67
CA PRO A 158 -1.41 -1.79 -17.50
C PRO A 158 -0.17 -0.97 -17.89
N ARG A 159 0.30 -0.16 -16.96
CA ARG A 159 1.62 0.47 -16.98
C ARG A 159 2.26 0.24 -15.62
N PHE A 160 3.49 -0.26 -15.61
CA PHE A 160 4.27 -0.40 -14.40
C PHE A 160 5.30 0.74 -14.31
N SER A 161 5.35 1.44 -13.17
CA SER A 161 6.35 2.48 -12.94
C SER A 161 7.75 1.88 -13.05
N GLN A 162 8.67 2.64 -13.64
CA GLN A 162 10.08 2.24 -13.78
C GLN A 162 10.96 2.75 -12.63
N SER A 163 10.44 3.68 -11.83
CA SER A 163 11.16 4.26 -10.68
C SER A 163 10.18 4.64 -9.58
N ILE A 164 10.65 4.52 -8.33
CA ILE A 164 9.94 4.99 -7.14
C ILE A 164 9.71 6.51 -7.18
N ASP A 165 10.53 7.25 -7.92
CA ASP A 165 10.42 8.70 -8.04
C ASP A 165 9.08 9.12 -8.62
N GLU A 166 8.53 8.31 -9.54
CA GLU A 166 7.20 8.54 -10.09
C GLU A 166 6.13 8.43 -9.00
N ASP A 167 6.22 7.40 -8.15
CA ASP A 167 5.27 7.14 -7.08
C ASP A 167 5.38 8.17 -5.96
N ILE A 168 6.60 8.62 -5.64
CA ILE A 168 6.83 9.73 -4.72
C ILE A 168 6.19 11.01 -5.25
N ASN A 169 6.43 11.34 -6.52
CA ASN A 169 5.87 12.55 -7.15
C ASN A 169 4.34 12.52 -7.16
N LYS A 170 3.74 11.35 -7.43
CA LYS A 170 2.28 11.17 -7.39
C LYS A 170 1.75 11.30 -5.96
N ALA A 171 2.41 10.68 -4.99
CA ALA A 171 2.02 10.73 -3.59
C ALA A 171 2.09 12.16 -3.04
N SER A 172 3.10 12.94 -3.44
CA SER A 172 3.25 14.32 -2.98
C SER A 172 2.23 15.27 -3.60
N GLN A 173 1.61 14.92 -4.74
CA GLN A 173 0.48 15.66 -5.31
C GLN A 173 -0.85 15.34 -4.63
N ALA A 174 -0.92 14.24 -3.86
CA ALA A 174 -2.15 13.82 -3.21
C ALA A 174 -2.45 14.68 -1.97
N SER A 175 -3.72 14.79 -1.61
CA SER A 175 -4.13 15.50 -0.39
C SER A 175 -3.89 14.68 0.90
N SER A 176 -3.42 13.44 0.76
CA SER A 176 -3.24 12.46 1.83
C SER A 176 -1.75 12.19 2.11
N PRO A 177 -1.40 11.76 3.34
CA PRO A 177 -0.02 11.36 3.65
C PRO A 177 0.42 10.13 2.84
N LEU A 178 1.72 10.01 2.61
CA LEU A 178 2.33 8.75 2.17
C LEU A 178 2.67 7.90 3.39
N PHE A 179 2.31 6.62 3.34
CA PHE A 179 2.68 5.63 4.33
C PHE A 179 3.64 4.61 3.73
N LEU A 180 4.68 4.22 4.46
CA LEU A 180 5.61 3.17 4.07
C LEU A 180 5.62 2.11 5.17
N HIS A 181 5.14 0.90 4.88
CA HIS A 181 5.41 -0.26 5.72
C HIS A 181 6.76 -0.84 5.32
N ILE A 182 7.63 -1.06 6.29
CA ILE A 182 8.96 -1.62 6.08
C ILE A 182 9.04 -2.90 6.89
N ILE A 183 9.26 -4.02 6.21
CA ILE A 183 9.24 -5.36 6.77
C ILE A 183 10.55 -6.03 6.39
N PRO A 184 11.38 -6.48 7.35
CA PRO A 184 12.61 -7.17 7.03
C PRO A 184 12.33 -8.50 6.32
N PHE A 185 13.14 -8.83 5.32
CA PHE A 185 13.14 -10.17 4.74
C PHE A 185 13.69 -11.16 5.77
N GLN A 186 12.83 -12.03 6.27
CA GLN A 186 13.17 -13.07 7.21
C GLN A 186 12.45 -14.36 6.84
N HIS A 187 13.19 -15.47 6.89
CA HIS A 187 12.66 -16.78 6.56
C HIS A 187 11.44 -17.14 7.43
N GLU A 188 11.47 -16.80 8.71
CA GLU A 188 10.41 -17.10 9.68
C GLU A 188 9.14 -16.28 9.46
N LEU A 189 9.22 -15.17 8.72
CA LEU A 189 8.06 -14.40 8.27
C LEU A 189 7.48 -14.93 6.95
N GLY A 190 8.07 -15.98 6.38
CA GLY A 190 7.65 -16.55 5.09
C GLY A 190 7.93 -15.62 3.91
N ILE A 191 8.78 -14.61 4.08
CA ILE A 191 9.13 -13.65 3.02
C ILE A 191 10.65 -13.57 2.85
N ASN A 192 11.09 -13.63 1.60
CA ASN A 192 12.48 -13.41 1.25
C ASN A 192 12.56 -12.65 -0.08
N GLN A 193 13.70 -12.00 -0.31
CA GLN A 193 13.89 -11.16 -1.48
C GLN A 193 13.77 -11.95 -2.79
N SER A 194 14.32 -13.17 -2.88
CA SER A 194 14.29 -13.97 -4.10
C SER A 194 12.87 -14.32 -4.55
N THR A 195 12.02 -14.73 -3.60
CA THR A 195 10.61 -15.02 -3.87
C THR A 195 9.86 -13.75 -4.29
N TYR A 196 10.08 -12.63 -3.59
CA TYR A 196 9.51 -11.34 -3.97
C TYR A 196 9.89 -10.92 -5.39
N SER A 197 11.18 -10.96 -5.74
CA SER A 197 11.68 -10.60 -7.07
C SER A 197 11.10 -11.50 -8.17
N SER A 198 10.96 -12.79 -7.90
CA SER A 198 10.37 -13.75 -8.84
C SER A 198 8.89 -13.44 -9.08
N ASN A 199 8.13 -13.19 -8.01
CA ASN A 199 6.71 -12.82 -8.10
C ASN A 199 6.52 -11.48 -8.84
N ALA A 200 7.35 -10.48 -8.50
CA ALA A 200 7.35 -9.17 -9.14
C ALA A 200 7.56 -9.28 -10.65
N LYS A 201 8.56 -10.06 -11.08
CA LYS A 201 8.84 -10.33 -12.48
C LYS A 201 7.64 -11.00 -13.18
N LEU A 202 7.07 -12.05 -12.58
CA LEU A 202 5.91 -12.75 -13.14
C LEU A 202 4.71 -11.82 -13.33
N ILE A 203 4.44 -10.92 -12.39
CA ILE A 203 3.33 -9.95 -12.49
C ILE A 203 3.51 -8.98 -13.65
N ILE A 204 4.74 -8.49 -13.84
CA ILE A 204 5.08 -7.61 -14.97
C ILE A 204 4.91 -8.38 -16.30
N GLU A 205 5.41 -9.60 -16.37
CA GLU A 205 5.36 -10.46 -17.57
C GLU A 205 3.92 -10.88 -17.93
N GLN A 206 3.09 -11.21 -16.94
CA GLN A 206 1.67 -11.52 -17.15
C GLN A 206 0.90 -10.34 -17.75
N ASN A 207 1.36 -9.11 -17.49
CA ASN A 207 0.86 -7.88 -18.11
C ASN A 207 -0.68 -7.78 -18.08
N SER A 208 -1.31 -8.25 -16.99
CA SER A 208 -2.77 -8.37 -16.93
C SER A 208 -3.43 -7.00 -17.06
N PRO A 209 -4.55 -6.86 -17.81
CA PRO A 209 -5.27 -5.60 -17.97
C PRO A 209 -5.55 -4.90 -16.64
N TYR A 210 -5.50 -3.57 -16.62
CA TYR A 210 -5.85 -2.79 -15.45
C TYR A 210 -7.36 -2.57 -15.37
N SER A 211 -7.95 -2.97 -14.25
CA SER A 211 -9.31 -2.62 -13.84
C SER A 211 -9.29 -2.06 -12.43
N LEU A 212 -9.89 -0.88 -12.23
CA LEU A 212 -9.93 -0.24 -10.92
C LEU A 212 -10.77 -1.06 -9.92
N MET A 213 -11.87 -1.64 -10.40
CA MET A 213 -12.87 -2.37 -9.62
C MET A 213 -13.20 -3.70 -10.31
N SER A 214 -13.80 -4.62 -9.57
CA SER A 214 -14.28 -5.89 -10.12
C SER A 214 -15.39 -5.65 -11.16
N THR A 215 -15.44 -6.55 -12.15
CA THR A 215 -16.35 -6.44 -13.28
C THR A 215 -17.13 -7.72 -13.49
N ILE A 216 -18.31 -7.62 -14.06
CA ILE A 216 -19.09 -8.80 -14.45
C ILE A 216 -18.44 -9.41 -15.70
N HIS A 217 -18.24 -10.74 -15.72
CA HIS A 217 -17.75 -11.45 -16.89
C HIS A 217 -18.68 -11.17 -18.07
N PRO A 218 -18.16 -10.77 -19.26
CA PRO A 218 -19.00 -10.37 -20.39
C PRO A 218 -19.92 -11.49 -20.90
N GLU A 219 -19.56 -12.75 -20.68
CA GLU A 219 -20.24 -13.91 -21.27
C GLU A 219 -20.84 -14.89 -20.25
N TYR A 220 -20.37 -14.90 -19.00
CA TYR A 220 -20.59 -16.02 -18.08
C TYR A 220 -21.20 -15.62 -16.74
N GLY A 221 -21.58 -14.35 -16.56
CA GLY A 221 -22.32 -13.88 -15.39
C GLY A 221 -21.57 -13.84 -14.04
N TYR A 222 -20.44 -14.53 -13.87
CA TYR A 222 -19.62 -14.47 -12.66
C TYR A 222 -18.77 -13.21 -12.57
N TYR A 223 -18.22 -12.91 -11.40
CA TYR A 223 -17.42 -11.70 -11.18
C TYR A 223 -15.93 -11.93 -11.47
N LEU A 224 -15.36 -11.04 -12.27
CA LEU A 224 -13.94 -10.89 -12.49
C LEU A 224 -13.35 -9.90 -11.49
N ARG A 225 -12.34 -10.34 -10.75
CA ARG A 225 -11.63 -9.53 -9.74
C ARG A 225 -10.97 -8.29 -10.35
N SER A 226 -10.84 -7.23 -9.56
CA SER A 226 -10.02 -6.09 -9.95
C SER A 226 -8.56 -6.49 -10.11
N SER A 227 -7.92 -5.95 -11.15
CA SER A 227 -6.49 -6.16 -11.41
C SER A 227 -5.77 -4.81 -11.38
N ASN A 228 -5.72 -4.22 -10.20
CA ASN A 228 -5.19 -2.89 -9.92
C ASN A 228 -3.85 -2.96 -9.14
N CYS A 229 -3.43 -1.84 -8.55
CA CYS A 229 -2.22 -1.76 -7.73
C CYS A 229 -2.27 -2.65 -6.48
N ASN A 230 -3.44 -2.84 -5.86
CA ASN A 230 -3.58 -3.70 -4.69
C ASN A 230 -3.28 -5.16 -5.04
N HIS A 231 -3.93 -5.64 -6.10
CA HIS A 231 -3.72 -6.99 -6.62
C HIS A 231 -2.25 -7.25 -6.97
N ALA A 232 -1.59 -6.28 -7.63
CA ALA A 232 -0.17 -6.39 -7.98
C ALA A 232 0.75 -6.40 -6.75
N VAL A 233 0.51 -5.54 -5.75
CA VAL A 233 1.31 -5.50 -4.53
C VAL A 233 1.15 -6.78 -3.72
N GLU A 234 -0.07 -7.24 -3.52
CA GLU A 234 -0.32 -8.49 -2.79
C GLU A 234 0.31 -9.69 -3.49
N GLY A 235 0.14 -9.80 -4.82
CA GLY A 235 0.74 -10.88 -5.60
C GLY A 235 2.26 -10.84 -5.58
N ALA A 236 2.87 -9.66 -5.52
CA ALA A 236 4.33 -9.55 -5.42
C ALA A 236 4.82 -10.06 -4.06
N VAL A 237 4.09 -9.74 -2.99
CA VAL A 237 4.47 -10.11 -1.62
C VAL A 237 4.23 -11.60 -1.34
N PHE A 238 3.07 -12.13 -1.72
CA PHE A 238 2.62 -13.47 -1.31
C PHE A 238 2.50 -14.48 -2.46
N GLY A 239 2.67 -14.05 -3.70
CA GLY A 239 2.49 -14.88 -4.90
C GLY A 239 1.08 -14.76 -5.48
N MET A 240 0.92 -15.11 -6.75
CA MET A 240 -0.37 -15.03 -7.44
C MET A 240 -1.38 -16.06 -6.95
N GLU A 241 -0.91 -17.18 -6.41
CA GLU A 241 -1.76 -18.22 -5.83
C GLU A 241 -2.50 -17.72 -4.59
N SER A 242 -1.84 -16.96 -3.71
CA SER A 242 -2.49 -16.40 -2.52
C SER A 242 -3.51 -15.31 -2.83
N VAL A 243 -3.34 -14.60 -3.95
CA VAL A 243 -4.30 -13.59 -4.41
C VAL A 243 -5.54 -14.25 -5.02
N ASN A 244 -5.37 -15.47 -5.53
CA ASN A 244 -6.44 -16.27 -6.12
C ASN A 244 -7.18 -17.12 -5.07
N ASP A 245 -6.52 -17.45 -3.96
CA ASP A 245 -7.11 -18.12 -2.81
C ASP A 245 -8.33 -17.37 -2.25
N SER A 246 -9.47 -18.06 -2.19
CA SER A 246 -10.77 -17.51 -1.83
C SER A 246 -10.84 -16.98 -0.41
N GLU A 247 -10.09 -17.56 0.54
CA GLU A 247 -10.13 -17.14 1.95
C GLU A 247 -9.35 -15.84 2.21
N ASN A 248 -8.38 -15.52 1.35
CA ASN A 248 -7.41 -14.45 1.58
C ASN A 248 -7.53 -13.27 0.60
N ALA A 249 -8.28 -13.44 -0.49
CA ALA A 249 -8.30 -12.46 -1.58
C ALA A 249 -8.89 -11.10 -1.19
N ASN A 250 -8.21 -10.03 -1.62
CA ASN A 250 -8.59 -8.65 -1.40
C ASN A 250 -9.46 -8.11 -2.54
N TYR A 251 -10.78 -8.17 -2.38
CA TYR A 251 -11.74 -7.71 -3.39
C TYR A 251 -12.10 -6.23 -3.21
N ASP A 252 -11.77 -5.39 -4.19
CA ASP A 252 -12.16 -3.98 -4.24
C ASP A 252 -11.92 -3.21 -2.93
N LEU A 253 -10.85 -3.57 -2.23
CA LEU A 253 -10.49 -2.91 -0.99
C LEU A 253 -9.84 -1.56 -1.27
N SER A 254 -9.95 -0.64 -0.32
CA SER A 254 -9.18 0.60 -0.38
C SER A 254 -7.68 0.30 -0.30
N CYS A 255 -6.83 1.19 -0.83
CA CYS A 255 -5.37 0.96 -0.82
C CYS A 255 -4.82 0.77 0.61
N GLN A 256 -5.27 1.60 1.54
CA GLN A 256 -4.89 1.49 2.94
C GLN A 256 -5.33 0.16 3.58
N GLU A 257 -6.50 -0.38 3.23
CA GLU A 257 -6.99 -1.64 3.78
C GLU A 257 -6.13 -2.83 3.33
N VAL A 258 -5.69 -2.85 2.08
CA VAL A 258 -4.77 -3.90 1.59
C VAL A 258 -3.41 -3.81 2.28
N ALA A 259 -2.85 -2.61 2.41
CA ALA A 259 -1.58 -2.42 3.12
C ALA A 259 -1.67 -2.86 4.59
N ILE A 260 -2.78 -2.52 5.27
CA ILE A 260 -3.06 -2.95 6.64
C ILE A 260 -3.14 -4.48 6.72
N LYS A 261 -3.88 -5.14 5.81
CA LYS A 261 -4.00 -6.60 5.80
C LYS A 261 -2.66 -7.28 5.58
N ILE A 262 -1.84 -6.78 4.65
CA ILE A 262 -0.50 -7.33 4.41
C ILE A 262 0.37 -7.17 5.67
N GLY A 263 0.46 -5.96 6.24
CA GLY A 263 1.27 -5.72 7.45
C GLY A 263 0.76 -6.51 8.68
N ALA A 264 -0.55 -6.68 8.82
CA ALA A 264 -1.15 -7.46 9.91
C ALA A 264 -0.76 -8.95 9.87
N LYS A 265 -0.51 -9.52 8.68
CA LYS A 265 -0.01 -10.90 8.54
C LYS A 265 1.37 -11.09 9.14
N PHE A 266 2.18 -10.03 9.21
CA PHE A 266 3.52 -10.07 9.78
C PHE A 266 3.58 -9.64 11.25
N ALA A 267 2.52 -9.04 11.78
CA ALA A 267 2.50 -8.51 13.14
C ALA A 267 2.32 -9.62 14.19
N LEU A 268 3.05 -9.53 15.30
CA LEU A 268 2.93 -10.46 16.44
C LEU A 268 1.55 -10.40 17.10
N SER A 269 1.04 -9.19 17.27
CA SER A 269 -0.28 -8.95 17.82
C SER A 269 -1.07 -8.09 16.84
N LYS A 270 -2.09 -8.68 16.23
CA LYS A 270 -2.98 -7.97 15.31
C LYS A 270 -3.65 -6.77 15.99
N ASN A 271 -4.06 -6.91 17.25
CA ASN A 271 -4.72 -5.82 17.98
C ASN A 271 -3.78 -4.64 18.23
N GLU A 272 -2.55 -4.93 18.68
CA GLU A 272 -1.53 -3.90 18.85
C GLU A 272 -1.24 -3.20 17.52
N TYR A 273 -1.04 -3.98 16.46
CA TYR A 273 -0.83 -3.42 15.13
C TYR A 273 -1.97 -2.50 14.69
N MET A 274 -3.23 -2.91 14.87
CA MET A 274 -4.38 -2.09 14.50
C MET A 274 -4.49 -0.80 15.31
N GLU A 275 -4.18 -0.80 16.61
CA GLU A 275 -4.09 0.41 17.42
C GLU A 275 -3.03 1.39 16.87
N LEU A 276 -1.87 0.86 16.44
CA LEU A 276 -0.84 1.68 15.80
C LEU A 276 -1.30 2.26 14.46
N ILE A 277 -1.97 1.46 13.63
CA ILE A 277 -2.56 1.90 12.36
C ILE A 277 -3.54 3.05 12.58
N GLU A 278 -4.39 2.95 13.59
CA GLU A 278 -5.35 3.99 13.95
C GLU A 278 -4.65 5.26 14.47
N PHE A 279 -3.63 5.10 15.32
CA PHE A 279 -2.80 6.20 15.80
C PHE A 279 -2.17 6.99 14.66
N LEU A 280 -1.59 6.29 13.67
CA LEU A 280 -1.01 6.90 12.47
C LEU A 280 -2.07 7.44 11.50
N GLY A 281 -3.34 7.07 11.69
CA GLY A 281 -4.45 7.49 10.85
C GLY A 281 -4.52 6.80 9.50
N LEU A 282 -3.80 5.68 9.31
CA LEU A 282 -3.84 4.92 8.05
C LEU A 282 -5.21 4.27 7.81
N SER A 283 -5.91 3.84 8.87
CA SER A 283 -7.25 3.25 8.78
C SER A 283 -8.36 4.26 8.50
N SER A 284 -8.05 5.56 8.43
CA SER A 284 -9.06 6.60 8.25
C SER A 284 -9.77 6.47 6.90
N GLY A 285 -11.11 6.52 6.92
CA GLY A 285 -11.95 6.49 5.72
C GLY A 285 -12.09 5.11 5.06
N ILE A 286 -11.65 4.03 5.69
CA ILE A 286 -11.93 2.67 5.23
C ILE A 286 -13.42 2.36 5.45
N GLU A 287 -14.07 1.85 4.41
CA GLU A 287 -15.40 1.26 4.50
C GLU A 287 -15.34 -0.21 4.06
N PRO A 288 -15.83 -1.14 4.89
CA PRO A 288 -15.77 -2.56 4.58
C PRO A 288 -16.56 -2.85 3.30
N GLY A 289 -15.96 -3.65 2.41
CA GLY A 289 -16.65 -4.20 1.25
C GLY A 289 -17.78 -5.14 1.65
N LYS A 290 -18.80 -5.26 0.79
CA LYS A 290 -19.96 -6.13 1.01
C LYS A 290 -20.07 -7.30 0.01
N ALA A 291 -19.12 -7.44 -0.91
CA ALA A 291 -19.18 -8.46 -1.95
C ALA A 291 -19.04 -9.87 -1.35
N ASN A 292 -19.88 -10.81 -1.80
CA ASN A 292 -19.80 -12.21 -1.38
C ASN A 292 -18.73 -12.93 -2.23
N GLN A 293 -17.92 -13.76 -1.60
CA GLN A 293 -16.86 -14.53 -2.24
C GLN A 293 -17.40 -15.52 -3.28
N GLU A 294 -18.58 -16.10 -3.02
CA GLU A 294 -19.22 -17.09 -3.90
C GLU A 294 -19.51 -16.51 -5.30
N GLU A 295 -19.71 -15.19 -5.41
CA GLU A 295 -20.00 -14.52 -6.69
C GLU A 295 -18.78 -14.44 -7.64
N TYR A 296 -17.57 -14.67 -7.11
CA TYR A 296 -16.32 -14.68 -7.88
C TYR A 296 -15.92 -16.07 -8.36
N LEU A 297 -16.60 -17.12 -7.91
CA LEU A 297 -16.35 -18.47 -8.38
C LEU A 297 -16.99 -18.66 -9.76
N PRO A 298 -16.30 -19.31 -10.71
CA PRO A 298 -16.93 -19.68 -11.96
C PRO A 298 -18.14 -20.59 -11.68
N LEU A 299 -19.24 -20.40 -12.41
CA LEU A 299 -20.50 -21.12 -12.22
C LEU A 299 -20.43 -22.64 -12.55
N PHE A 300 -19.25 -23.23 -12.71
CA PHE A 300 -19.05 -24.66 -12.96
C PHE A 300 -17.75 -25.19 -12.32
N THR A 301 -17.88 -26.13 -11.38
CA THR A 301 -16.97 -27.28 -11.25
C THR A 301 -17.78 -28.54 -10.94
N CYS A 302 -18.20 -29.25 -12.00
CA CYS A 302 -18.42 -30.70 -11.98
C CYS A 302 -17.54 -31.33 -13.05
#